data_AF-A0A355RJ68-F1
#
_entry.id   AF-A0A355RJ68-F1
#
_cell.length_a   1.000
_cell.length_b   1.000
_cell.length_c   1.000
_cell.angle_alpha   90.00
_cell.angle_beta   90.00
_cell.angle_gamma   90.00
#
_symmetry.space_group_name_H-M   'P 1'
#
loop_
_entity.id
_entity.type
_entity.pdbx_description
1 polymer ?
#
loop_
_entity_poly.entity_id
_entity_poly.type
_entity_poly.pdbx_seq_one_letter_code
_entity_poly.pdbx_strand_id
1 'polypeptide(L)'
;MIESWRWFGPLDKISLDHIAQSGAGILVSALHEIPYGEIWDEAAIQTRQALIARADRPLSWQVVESLPLHENIKKGEGDLPRIFANYRQSMANLAACGIKTICYNFMPVLDWTRTTLDWQMPSGGHALRYSAVEMAAFDMFLLQRPGAEDDHAKQLISQAQLWFEKAGMADKDRLLASIMTGLPGAYDRYDVAGVCAGLWG
;
A
#
# COMPACT_ATOMS: atom_id res chain seq x y z
N MET A 1 5.69 -7.10 -25.71
CA MET A 1 5.41 -6.91 -24.27
C MET A 1 6.29 -5.77 -23.80
N ILE A 2 5.85 -5.00 -22.81
CA ILE A 2 6.68 -3.97 -22.18
C ILE A 2 6.89 -4.44 -20.75
N GLU A 3 8.06 -5.00 -20.45
CA GLU A 3 8.39 -5.52 -19.13
C GLU A 3 8.81 -4.39 -18.18
N SER A 4 8.09 -4.27 -17.06
CA SER A 4 8.34 -3.27 -16.03
C SER A 4 8.52 -3.89 -14.65
N TRP A 5 9.24 -3.20 -13.77
CA TRP A 5 9.47 -3.62 -12.38
C TRP A 5 9.13 -2.51 -11.39
N ARG A 6 8.47 -2.84 -10.28
CA ARG A 6 8.19 -1.86 -9.21
C ARG A 6 9.38 -1.73 -8.27
N TRP A 7 9.95 -0.54 -8.18
CA TRP A 7 11.12 -0.23 -7.35
C TRP A 7 10.81 0.90 -6.36
N PHE A 8 11.05 0.64 -5.07
CA PHE A 8 10.68 1.55 -3.97
C PHE A 8 11.71 2.65 -3.69
N GLY A 9 12.72 2.82 -4.57
CA GLY A 9 13.78 3.80 -4.38
C GLY A 9 14.93 3.28 -3.50
N PRO A 10 15.73 4.17 -2.89
CA PRO A 10 16.91 3.79 -2.12
C PRO A 10 16.69 2.84 -0.93
N LEU A 11 15.45 2.72 -0.45
CA LEU A 11 15.08 1.82 0.66
C LEU A 11 14.81 0.38 0.20
N ASP A 12 14.71 0.16 -1.12
CA ASP A 12 14.49 -1.16 -1.67
C ASP A 12 15.74 -2.04 -1.50
N LYS A 13 15.55 -3.28 -1.06
CA LYS A 13 16.64 -4.26 -0.93
C LYS A 13 17.10 -4.77 -2.30
N ILE A 14 16.26 -4.65 -3.33
CA ILE A 14 16.58 -5.05 -4.70
C ILE A 14 17.26 -3.87 -5.39
N SER A 15 18.52 -4.07 -5.81
CA SER A 15 19.27 -3.07 -6.55
C SER A 15 18.73 -2.89 -7.97
N LEU A 16 18.99 -1.72 -8.55
CA LEU A 16 18.66 -1.43 -9.95
C LEU A 16 19.32 -2.44 -10.91
N ASP A 17 20.53 -2.90 -10.61
CA ASP A 17 21.24 -3.86 -11.45
C ASP A 17 20.58 -5.25 -11.44
N HIS A 18 20.09 -5.71 -10.29
CA HIS A 18 19.28 -6.94 -10.22
C HIS A 18 18.00 -6.81 -11.04
N ILE A 19 17.34 -5.65 -10.97
CA ILE A 19 16.13 -5.39 -11.77
C ILE A 19 16.47 -5.44 -13.26
N ALA A 20 17.54 -4.77 -13.70
CA ALA A 20 17.91 -4.79 -15.11
C ALA A 20 18.38 -6.16 -15.61
N GLN A 21 18.92 -7.01 -14.73
CA GLN A 21 19.25 -8.39 -15.04
C GLN A 21 18.00 -9.28 -15.24
N SER A 22 16.86 -8.92 -14.63
CA SER A 22 15.58 -9.62 -14.83
C SER A 22 14.99 -9.45 -16.25
N GLY A 23 15.51 -8.49 -17.03
CA GLY A 23 15.01 -8.14 -18.36
C GLY A 23 14.04 -6.96 -18.37
N ALA A 24 13.69 -6.39 -17.21
CA ALA A 24 12.92 -5.16 -17.15
C ALA A 24 13.73 -3.96 -17.67
N GLY A 25 13.16 -3.20 -18.60
CA GLY A 25 13.73 -1.92 -19.10
C GLY A 25 13.03 -0.68 -18.54
N ILE A 26 11.89 -0.89 -17.87
CA ILE A 26 11.05 0.18 -17.32
C ILE A 26 10.87 -0.04 -15.82
N LEU A 27 10.90 1.06 -15.08
CA LEU A 27 10.53 1.09 -13.68
C LEU A 27 9.14 1.70 -13.49
N VAL A 28 8.44 1.07 -12.55
CA VAL A 28 7.31 1.62 -11.82
C VAL A 28 7.85 2.12 -10.48
N SER A 29 7.66 3.39 -10.13
CA SER A 29 8.19 3.95 -8.86
C SER A 29 7.33 5.11 -8.36
N ALA A 30 7.62 5.61 -7.15
CA ALA A 30 6.95 6.76 -6.53
C ALA A 30 7.90 7.49 -5.57
N LEU A 31 7.60 8.74 -5.23
CA LEU A 31 8.35 9.52 -4.24
C LEU A 31 7.76 9.30 -2.84
N HIS A 32 8.07 8.13 -2.25
CA HIS A 32 7.57 7.69 -0.94
C HIS A 32 7.97 8.61 0.23
N GLU A 33 9.01 9.42 0.04
CA GLU A 33 9.51 10.42 0.98
C GLU A 33 8.64 11.69 1.03
N ILE A 34 7.78 11.92 0.03
CA ILE A 34 6.91 13.10 -0.01
C ILE A 34 5.56 12.76 0.66
N PRO A 35 5.14 13.53 1.68
CA PRO A 35 3.85 13.32 2.34
C PRO A 35 2.66 13.40 1.38
N TYR A 36 1.57 12.73 1.75
CA TYR A 36 0.35 12.72 0.93
C TYR A 36 -0.24 14.12 0.85
N GLY A 37 -0.76 14.49 -0.32
CA GLY A 37 -1.34 15.81 -0.57
C GLY A 37 -0.33 16.93 -0.79
N GLU A 38 0.98 16.68 -0.66
CA GLU A 38 2.02 17.64 -1.00
C GLU A 38 2.46 17.54 -2.47
N ILE A 39 3.02 18.63 -2.98
CA ILE A 39 3.45 18.73 -4.38
C ILE A 39 4.69 17.87 -4.60
N TRP A 40 4.70 17.13 -5.70
CA TRP A 40 5.90 16.50 -6.23
C TRP A 40 6.62 17.49 -7.14
N ASP A 41 7.61 18.19 -6.61
CA ASP A 41 8.39 19.15 -7.38
C ASP A 41 9.19 18.45 -8.51
N GLU A 42 9.34 19.13 -9.64
CA GLU A 42 10.12 18.62 -10.78
C GLU A 42 11.54 18.22 -10.38
N ALA A 43 12.19 18.97 -9.48
CA ALA A 43 13.52 18.66 -8.99
C ALA A 43 13.60 17.31 -8.25
N ALA A 44 12.57 16.94 -7.49
CA ALA A 44 12.50 15.65 -6.81
C ALA A 44 12.30 14.51 -7.81
N ILE A 45 11.43 14.72 -8.80
CA ILE A 45 11.20 13.75 -9.89
C ILE A 45 12.49 13.52 -10.68
N GLN A 46 13.18 14.59 -11.07
CA GLN A 46 14.45 14.55 -11.79
C GLN A 46 15.57 13.90 -10.96
N THR A 47 15.60 14.14 -9.65
CA THR A 47 16.55 13.48 -8.74
C THR A 47 16.35 11.96 -8.76
N ARG A 48 15.10 11.49 -8.72
CA ARG A 48 14.78 10.06 -8.85
C ARG A 48 15.16 9.51 -10.23
N GLN A 49 14.86 10.22 -11.31
CA GLN A 49 15.26 9.82 -12.67
C GLN A 49 16.78 9.72 -12.80
N ALA A 50 17.53 10.69 -12.26
CA ALA A 50 18.98 10.69 -12.28
C ALA A 50 19.57 9.54 -11.47
N LEU A 51 18.94 9.15 -10.36
CA LEU A 51 19.34 7.97 -9.60
C LEU A 51 19.13 6.68 -10.41
N ILE A 52 17.98 6.54 -11.06
CA ILE A 52 17.64 5.38 -11.90
C ILE A 52 18.62 5.27 -13.08
N ALA A 53 19.02 6.40 -13.67
CA ALA A 53 19.98 6.46 -14.77
C ALA A 53 21.40 5.99 -14.39
N ARG A 54 21.71 5.76 -13.10
CA ARG A 54 23.00 5.23 -12.64
C ARG A 54 23.10 3.71 -12.70
N ALA A 55 22.00 3.00 -13.01
CA ALA A 55 22.04 1.55 -13.19
C ALA A 55 23.02 1.16 -14.31
N ASP A 56 23.67 0.01 -14.17
CA ASP A 56 24.66 -0.48 -15.16
C ASP A 56 24.03 -0.72 -16.55
N ARG A 57 22.71 -0.90 -16.60
CA ARG A 57 21.92 -1.07 -17.82
C ARG A 57 20.81 -0.03 -17.87
N PRO A 58 20.41 0.42 -19.08
CA PRO A 58 19.38 1.45 -19.22
C PRO A 58 18.05 1.05 -18.59
N LEU A 59 17.68 1.74 -17.51
CA LEU A 59 16.36 1.70 -16.91
C LEU A 59 15.72 3.08 -17.09
N SER A 60 14.42 3.09 -17.34
CA SER A 60 13.65 4.34 -17.45
C SER A 60 12.44 4.31 -16.53
N TRP A 61 12.21 5.39 -15.79
CA TRP A 61 10.99 5.54 -15.01
C TRP A 61 9.85 6.02 -15.92
N GLN A 62 8.81 5.19 -16.11
CA GLN A 62 7.70 5.55 -17.00
C GLN A 62 6.32 5.44 -16.35
N VAL A 63 6.19 4.73 -15.23
CA VAL A 63 4.91 4.57 -14.53
C VAL A 63 5.07 5.02 -13.08
N VAL A 64 4.15 5.86 -12.61
CA VAL A 64 4.03 6.18 -11.19
C VAL A 64 3.12 5.16 -10.51
N GLU A 65 3.57 4.51 -9.44
CA GLU A 65 2.71 3.68 -8.57
C GLU A 65 3.08 3.87 -7.08
N SER A 66 2.43 4.78 -6.36
CA SER A 66 1.32 5.66 -6.80
C SER A 66 1.62 7.14 -6.59
N LEU A 67 0.84 8.00 -7.25
CA LEU A 67 0.66 9.38 -6.81
C LEU A 67 -0.51 9.35 -5.82
N PRO A 68 -0.24 9.42 -4.50
CA PRO A 68 -1.23 9.08 -3.49
C PRO A 68 -2.33 10.13 -3.38
N LEU A 69 -3.58 9.67 -3.22
CA LEU A 69 -4.71 10.51 -2.85
C LEU A 69 -4.78 10.61 -1.32
N HIS A 70 -4.80 11.83 -0.81
CA HIS A 70 -4.93 12.11 0.63
C HIS A 70 -6.30 11.62 1.16
N GLU A 71 -6.35 11.09 2.40
CA GLU A 71 -7.59 10.56 3.01
C GLU A 71 -8.73 11.59 3.05
N ASN A 72 -8.43 12.86 3.36
CA ASN A 72 -9.39 13.97 3.24
C ASN A 72 -10.16 14.02 1.90
N ILE A 73 -9.52 13.67 0.77
CA ILE A 73 -10.23 13.58 -0.52
C ILE A 73 -11.27 12.46 -0.48
N LYS A 74 -10.93 11.32 0.13
CA LYS A 74 -11.81 10.15 0.24
C LYS A 74 -12.96 10.40 1.20
N LYS A 75 -12.71 11.13 2.30
CA LYS A 75 -13.73 11.56 3.28
C LYS A 75 -14.58 12.74 2.81
N GLY A 76 -14.06 13.56 1.89
CA GLY A 76 -14.74 14.78 1.44
C GLY A 76 -14.62 15.94 2.44
N GLU A 77 -13.53 16.00 3.20
CA GLU A 77 -13.36 16.91 4.33
C GLU A 77 -12.05 17.73 4.25
N GLY A 78 -11.93 18.77 5.07
CA GLY A 78 -10.72 19.60 5.15
C GLY A 78 -10.50 20.51 3.93
N ASP A 79 -9.24 20.92 3.71
CA ASP A 79 -8.85 21.84 2.64
C ASP A 79 -8.69 21.12 1.27
N LEU A 80 -9.82 20.65 0.73
CA LEU A 80 -9.87 20.00 -0.57
C LEU A 80 -9.34 20.88 -1.72
N PRO A 81 -9.64 22.19 -1.82
CA PRO A 81 -9.12 23.03 -2.90
C PRO A 81 -7.60 23.00 -3.01
N ARG A 82 -6.88 23.10 -1.87
CA ARG A 82 -5.42 23.00 -1.84
C ARG A 82 -4.94 21.62 -2.26
N ILE A 83 -5.50 20.56 -1.67
CA ILE A 83 -5.05 19.19 -1.96
C ILE A 83 -5.26 18.83 -3.43
N PHE A 84 -6.40 19.21 -4.04
CA PHE A 84 -6.62 19.01 -5.47
C PHE A 84 -5.71 19.87 -6.35
N ALA A 85 -5.40 21.11 -5.93
CA ALA A 85 -4.41 21.93 -6.63
C ALA A 85 -3.03 21.25 -6.62
N ASN A 86 -2.59 20.75 -5.47
CA ASN A 86 -1.31 20.06 -5.32
C ASN A 86 -1.26 18.77 -6.18
N TYR A 87 -2.32 17.96 -6.15
CA TYR A 87 -2.39 16.74 -6.96
C TYR A 87 -2.26 17.04 -8.46
N ARG A 88 -2.99 18.05 -8.95
CA ARG A 88 -2.90 18.50 -10.35
C ARG A 88 -1.51 19.04 -10.70
N GLN A 89 -0.89 19.79 -9.79
CA GLN A 89 0.47 20.30 -10.01
C GLN A 89 1.49 19.16 -10.09
N SER A 90 1.40 18.16 -9.21
CA SER A 90 2.24 16.95 -9.27
C SER A 90 2.07 16.19 -10.59
N MET A 91 0.83 16.06 -11.10
CA MET A 91 0.59 15.48 -12.42
C MET A 91 1.23 16.29 -13.56
N ALA A 92 1.16 17.62 -13.50
CA ALA A 92 1.79 18.49 -14.47
C ALA A 92 3.32 18.37 -14.45
N ASN A 93 3.92 18.34 -13.26
CA ASN A 93 5.37 18.17 -13.06
C ASN A 93 5.85 16.80 -13.57
N LEU A 94 5.10 15.73 -13.29
CA LEU A 94 5.37 14.38 -13.83
C LEU A 94 5.34 14.38 -15.37
N ALA A 95 4.32 15.02 -15.96
CA ALA A 95 4.21 15.12 -17.41
C ALA A 95 5.36 15.94 -18.04
N ALA A 96 5.79 17.03 -17.38
CA ALA A 96 6.95 17.83 -17.77
C ALA A 96 8.25 17.02 -17.73
N CYS A 97 8.37 16.10 -16.77
CA CYS A 97 9.48 15.13 -16.67
C CYS A 97 9.32 13.91 -17.59
N GLY A 98 8.30 13.88 -18.46
CA GLY A 98 8.08 12.81 -19.44
C GLY A 98 7.34 11.58 -18.91
N ILE A 99 6.87 11.58 -17.65
CA ILE A 99 6.13 10.47 -17.06
C ILE A 99 4.63 10.71 -17.24
N LYS A 100 3.96 9.85 -18.01
CA LYS A 100 2.56 10.08 -18.45
C LYS A 100 1.57 9.01 -17.99
N THR A 101 2.05 7.99 -17.28
CA THR A 101 1.22 6.90 -16.77
C THR A 101 1.25 6.94 -15.24
N ILE A 102 0.07 7.12 -14.63
CA ILE A 102 -0.08 7.21 -13.17
C ILE A 102 -1.08 6.14 -12.73
N CYS A 103 -0.61 5.21 -11.91
CA CYS A 103 -1.43 4.26 -11.17
C CYS A 103 -1.80 4.86 -9.81
N TYR A 104 -3.07 4.78 -9.43
CA TYR A 104 -3.59 5.26 -8.16
C TYR A 104 -4.74 4.36 -7.70
N ASN A 105 -5.16 4.49 -6.44
CA ASN A 105 -6.33 3.81 -5.90
C ASN A 105 -7.22 4.78 -5.10
N PHE A 106 -8.43 4.35 -4.78
CA PHE A 106 -9.39 5.07 -3.93
C PHE A 106 -9.86 4.21 -2.77
N MET A 107 -8.97 3.39 -2.21
CA MET A 107 -9.29 2.52 -1.07
C MET A 107 -9.19 3.34 0.22
N PRO A 108 -10.27 3.50 1.01
CA PRO A 108 -10.25 4.31 2.22
C PRO A 108 -9.53 3.59 3.35
N VAL A 109 -8.71 4.31 4.11
CA VAL A 109 -7.98 3.85 5.31
C VAL A 109 -6.97 2.72 5.07
N LEU A 110 -7.35 1.60 4.46
CA LEU A 110 -6.49 0.48 4.13
C LEU A 110 -6.37 0.36 2.61
N ASP A 111 -5.14 0.23 2.11
CA ASP A 111 -4.85 -0.15 0.73
C ASP A 111 -5.13 -1.67 0.54
N TRP A 112 -4.19 -2.43 -0.01
CA TRP A 112 -4.36 -3.86 -0.21
C TRP A 112 -4.18 -4.61 1.11
N THR A 113 -5.10 -5.52 1.44
CA THR A 113 -5.09 -6.24 2.72
C THR A 113 -4.72 -7.71 2.56
N ARG A 114 -3.91 -8.24 3.48
CA ARG A 114 -3.60 -9.66 3.63
C ARG A 114 -3.65 -10.05 5.09
N THR A 115 -4.02 -11.30 5.37
CA THR A 115 -4.07 -11.83 6.74
C THR A 115 -2.81 -12.62 7.09
N THR A 116 -2.03 -13.05 6.10
CA THR A 116 -0.71 -13.70 6.26
C THR A 116 0.25 -13.21 5.19
N LEU A 117 1.49 -12.88 5.59
CA LEU A 117 2.52 -12.35 4.68
C LEU A 117 3.58 -13.39 4.28
N ASP A 118 3.60 -14.54 4.94
CA ASP A 118 4.60 -15.60 4.82
C ASP A 118 3.95 -16.99 4.80
N TRP A 119 2.87 -17.17 4.04
CA TRP A 119 2.20 -18.46 3.95
C TRP A 119 3.06 -19.48 3.20
N GLN A 120 3.53 -20.51 3.90
CA GLN A 120 4.36 -21.57 3.31
C GLN A 120 3.56 -22.37 2.26
N MET A 121 4.09 -22.43 1.04
CA MET A 121 3.53 -23.23 -0.05
C MET A 121 4.17 -24.61 -0.10
N PRO A 122 3.45 -25.65 -0.60
CA PRO A 122 4.00 -27.00 -0.77
C PRO A 122 5.26 -27.05 -1.65
N SER A 123 5.44 -26.08 -2.54
CA SER A 123 6.62 -25.94 -3.40
C SER A 123 7.87 -25.38 -2.70
N GLY A 124 7.77 -25.01 -1.42
CA GLY A 124 8.87 -24.49 -0.60
C GLY A 124 8.99 -22.96 -0.55
N GLY A 125 8.28 -22.23 -1.43
CA GLY A 125 8.20 -20.76 -1.37
C GLY A 125 7.18 -20.26 -0.34
N HIS A 126 7.16 -18.94 -0.14
CA HIS A 126 6.12 -18.25 0.64
C HIS A 126 5.18 -17.46 -0.29
N ALA A 127 3.92 -17.33 0.11
CA ALA A 127 2.92 -16.54 -0.58
C ALA A 127 2.20 -15.59 0.40
N LEU A 128 1.65 -14.51 -0.15
CA LEU A 128 0.67 -13.69 0.57
C LEU A 128 -0.68 -14.39 0.58
N ARG A 129 -1.37 -14.42 1.71
CA ARG A 129 -2.69 -15.06 1.84
C ARG A 129 -3.70 -14.11 2.47
N TYR A 130 -4.93 -14.19 1.97
CA TYR A 130 -6.10 -13.59 2.59
C TYR A 130 -7.01 -14.72 3.08
N SER A 131 -7.36 -14.70 4.36
CA SER A 131 -8.33 -15.62 4.96
C SER A 131 -9.56 -14.84 5.41
N ALA A 132 -10.71 -15.11 4.79
CA ALA A 132 -11.97 -14.49 5.20
C ALA A 132 -12.31 -14.77 6.67
N VAL A 133 -11.95 -15.95 7.18
CA VAL A 133 -12.14 -16.32 8.59
C VAL A 133 -11.30 -15.45 9.52
N GLU A 134 -10.03 -15.24 9.20
CA GLU A 134 -9.14 -14.40 10.02
C GLU A 134 -9.56 -12.93 9.93
N MET A 135 -9.94 -12.44 8.74
CA MET A 135 -10.40 -11.06 8.58
C MET A 135 -11.70 -10.80 9.36
N ALA A 136 -12.69 -11.71 9.27
CA ALA A 136 -13.92 -11.60 10.04
C ALA A 136 -13.65 -11.69 11.56
N ALA A 137 -12.70 -12.55 11.98
CA ALA A 137 -12.31 -12.63 13.38
C ALA A 137 -11.61 -11.35 13.87
N PHE A 138 -10.79 -10.74 13.02
CA PHE A 138 -10.20 -9.44 13.29
C PHE A 138 -11.29 -8.39 13.47
N ASP A 139 -12.19 -8.26 12.50
CA ASP A 139 -13.22 -7.22 12.50
C ASP A 139 -14.21 -7.34 13.69
N MET A 140 -14.72 -8.55 13.94
CA MET A 140 -15.72 -8.79 15.00
C MET A 140 -15.13 -8.89 16.40
N PHE A 141 -13.91 -9.44 16.58
CA PHE A 141 -13.42 -9.82 17.92
C PHE A 141 -12.13 -9.12 18.36
N LEU A 142 -11.29 -8.64 17.42
CA LEU A 142 -10.12 -7.82 17.73
C LEU A 142 -10.44 -6.32 17.66
N LEU A 143 -10.93 -5.87 16.51
CA LEU A 143 -11.37 -4.50 16.27
C LEU A 143 -12.71 -4.22 16.96
N GLN A 144 -13.57 -5.24 17.02
CA GLN A 144 -14.92 -5.15 17.59
C GLN A 144 -15.75 -4.04 16.94
N ARG A 145 -15.73 -3.98 15.60
CA ARG A 145 -16.51 -2.99 14.87
C ARG A 145 -18.00 -3.23 15.08
N PRO A 146 -18.77 -2.22 15.53
CA PRO A 146 -20.21 -2.37 15.72
C PRO A 146 -20.92 -2.82 14.44
N GLY A 147 -21.74 -3.87 14.54
CA GLY A 147 -22.52 -4.41 13.41
C GLY A 147 -21.70 -5.20 12.40
N ALA A 148 -20.44 -5.54 12.67
CA ALA A 148 -19.61 -6.32 11.75
C ALA A 148 -20.18 -7.72 11.45
N GLU A 149 -20.97 -8.27 12.36
CA GLU A 149 -21.69 -9.53 12.18
C GLU A 149 -22.70 -9.49 11.02
N ASP A 150 -23.26 -8.33 10.71
CA ASP A 150 -24.27 -8.18 9.66
C ASP A 150 -23.67 -8.32 8.24
N ASP A 151 -22.35 -8.13 8.12
CA ASP A 151 -21.61 -8.24 6.86
C ASP A 151 -21.21 -9.69 6.51
N HIS A 152 -21.55 -10.66 7.36
CA HIS A 152 -21.03 -12.02 7.29
C HIS A 152 -22.12 -13.11 7.35
N ALA A 153 -21.93 -14.17 6.57
CA ALA A 153 -22.77 -15.35 6.66
C ALA A 153 -22.57 -16.06 8.01
N LYS A 154 -23.64 -16.62 8.58
CA LYS A 154 -23.60 -17.32 9.89
C LYS A 154 -22.48 -18.35 10.04
N GLN A 155 -22.19 -19.10 8.97
CA GLN A 155 -21.11 -20.08 8.96
C GLN A 155 -19.73 -19.43 9.13
N LEU A 156 -19.50 -18.28 8.49
CA LEU A 156 -18.24 -17.53 8.60
C LEU A 156 -18.09 -16.96 10.01
N ILE A 157 -19.17 -16.46 10.62
CA ILE A 157 -19.17 -15.99 12.01
C ILE A 157 -18.75 -17.11 12.96
N SER A 158 -19.35 -18.29 12.84
CA SER A 158 -18.98 -19.44 13.68
C SER A 158 -17.52 -19.86 13.47
N GLN A 159 -17.02 -19.84 12.23
CA GLN A 159 -15.61 -20.16 11.95
C GLN A 159 -14.65 -19.12 12.53
N ALA A 160 -14.99 -17.83 12.41
CA ALA A 160 -14.20 -16.72 12.94
C ALA A 160 -14.12 -16.78 14.46
N GLN A 161 -15.24 -17.06 15.13
CA GLN A 161 -15.29 -17.23 16.58
C GLN A 161 -14.41 -18.41 17.03
N LEU A 162 -14.57 -19.57 16.38
CA LEU A 162 -13.75 -20.75 16.69
C LEU A 162 -12.26 -20.50 16.46
N TRP A 163 -11.89 -19.74 15.42
CA TRP A 163 -10.51 -19.33 15.19
C TRP A 163 -10.03 -18.43 16.34
N PHE A 164 -10.80 -17.40 16.71
CA PHE A 164 -10.42 -16.43 17.74
C PHE A 164 -10.25 -17.04 19.14
N GLU A 165 -11.10 -18.01 19.48
CA GLU A 165 -11.04 -18.76 20.74
C GLU A 165 -9.82 -19.67 20.82
N LYS A 166 -9.39 -20.22 19.68
CA LYS A 166 -8.19 -21.08 19.58
C LYS A 166 -6.90 -20.30 19.43
N ALA A 167 -6.95 -19.14 18.79
CA ALA A 167 -5.79 -18.32 18.49
C ALA A 167 -5.14 -17.80 19.78
N GLY A 168 -3.82 -18.00 19.91
CA GLY A 168 -3.03 -17.41 20.98
C GLY A 168 -2.78 -15.92 20.74
N MET A 169 -2.12 -15.26 21.69
CA MET A 169 -1.76 -13.84 21.54
C MET A 169 -0.87 -13.62 20.31
N ALA A 170 0.12 -14.49 20.09
CA ALA A 170 1.03 -14.39 18.95
C ALA A 170 0.30 -14.46 17.59
N ASP A 171 -0.74 -15.28 17.47
CA ASP A 171 -1.55 -15.38 16.24
C ASP A 171 -2.32 -14.08 15.97
N LYS A 172 -2.87 -13.48 17.04
CA LYS A 172 -3.62 -12.23 17.00
C LYS A 172 -2.72 -11.05 16.67
N ASP A 173 -1.53 -10.98 17.28
CA ASP A 173 -0.52 -9.97 16.99
C ASP A 173 -0.01 -10.08 15.55
N ARG A 174 0.23 -11.31 15.06
CA ARG A 174 0.62 -11.58 13.67
C ARG A 174 -0.46 -11.11 12.69
N LEU A 175 -1.72 -11.44 12.97
CA LEU A 175 -2.85 -11.02 12.13
C LEU A 175 -2.97 -9.50 12.10
N LEU A 176 -2.90 -8.85 13.27
CA LEU A 176 -2.92 -7.39 13.40
C LEU A 176 -1.79 -6.78 12.57
N ALA A 177 -0.55 -7.21 12.80
CA ALA A 177 0.62 -6.72 12.07
C ALA A 177 0.46 -6.90 10.55
N SER A 178 -0.07 -8.03 10.10
CA SER A 178 -0.30 -8.31 8.67
C SER A 178 -1.31 -7.32 8.07
N ILE A 179 -2.43 -7.06 8.73
CA ILE A 179 -3.45 -6.12 8.27
C ILE A 179 -2.89 -4.69 8.25
N MET A 180 -2.12 -4.31 9.28
CA MET A 180 -1.54 -2.97 9.38
C MET A 180 -0.48 -2.67 8.32
N THR A 181 0.13 -3.68 7.68
CA THR A 181 1.03 -3.42 6.54
C THR A 181 0.34 -2.81 5.32
N GLY A 182 -0.99 -2.91 5.26
CA GLY A 182 -1.80 -2.31 4.19
C GLY A 182 -2.14 -0.84 4.42
N LEU A 183 -1.61 -0.18 5.45
CA LEU A 183 -1.92 1.23 5.71
C LEU A 183 -1.18 2.18 4.74
N PRO A 184 -1.83 3.22 4.21
CA PRO A 184 -1.22 4.18 3.30
C PRO A 184 -0.11 4.97 3.97
N GLY A 185 1.00 5.12 3.25
CA GLY A 185 2.15 5.91 3.69
C GLY A 185 3.05 5.11 4.63
N ALA A 186 4.36 5.18 4.36
CA ALA A 186 5.31 4.87 5.42
C ALA A 186 5.01 5.81 6.60
N TYR A 187 4.91 5.28 7.81
CA TYR A 187 5.33 5.88 9.09
C TYR A 187 4.37 5.80 10.28
N ASP A 188 3.07 5.52 10.11
CA ASP A 188 2.23 5.24 11.28
C ASP A 188 1.80 3.78 11.29
N ARG A 189 2.49 2.98 12.11
CA ARG A 189 1.93 1.70 12.55
C ARG A 189 0.75 2.02 13.45
N TYR A 190 -0.43 2.16 12.88
CA TYR A 190 -1.64 2.26 13.68
C TYR A 190 -1.78 0.96 14.48
N ASP A 191 -2.08 1.09 15.76
CA ASP A 191 -2.63 0.00 16.56
C ASP A 191 -4.15 -0.12 16.26
N VAL A 192 -4.85 -0.99 16.97
CA VAL A 192 -6.30 -1.13 16.82
C VAL A 192 -7.03 0.21 17.01
N ALA A 193 -6.60 1.02 17.98
CA ALA A 193 -7.20 2.32 18.26
C ALA A 193 -7.02 3.29 17.07
N GLY A 194 -5.85 3.24 16.44
CA GLY A 194 -5.54 4.01 15.25
C GLY A 194 -6.42 3.67 14.04
N VAL A 195 -6.72 2.38 13.82
CA VAL A 195 -7.66 1.98 12.76
C VAL A 195 -9.09 2.39 13.09
N CYS A 196 -9.54 2.24 14.34
CA CYS A 196 -10.84 2.75 14.77
C CYS A 196 -10.97 4.26 14.52
N ALA A 197 -9.94 5.04 14.84
CA ALA A 197 -9.92 6.48 14.59
C ALA A 197 -9.99 6.81 13.08
N GLY A 198 -9.31 6.04 12.23
CA GLY A 198 -9.38 6.20 10.79
C GLY A 198 -10.77 5.92 10.20
N LEU A 199 -11.45 4.90 10.74
CA LEU A 199 -12.77 4.44 10.27
C LEU A 199 -13.95 5.26 10.81
N TRP A 200 -13.87 5.76 12.05
CA TRP A 200 -15.00 6.37 12.75
C TRP A 200 -14.82 7.86 13.07
N GLY A 201 -13.63 8.41 12.83
CA GLY A 201 -13.34 9.85 12.91
C GLY A 201 -13.54 10.54 11.58
#